data_AF-A0A536ZNN5-F1
#
_entry.id   AF-A0A536ZNN5-F1
#
_cell.length_a   1.000
_cell.length_b   1.000
_cell.length_c   1.000
_cell.angle_alpha   90.00
_cell.angle_beta   90.00
_cell.angle_gamma   90.00
#
_symmetry.space_group_name_H-M   'P 1'
#
loop_
_entity.id
_entity.type
_entity.pdbx_description
1 polymer ?
#
loop_
_entity_poly.entity_id
_entity_poly.type
_entity_poly.pdbx_seq_one_letter_code
_entity_poly.pdbx_strand_id
1 'polypeptide(L)'
;MDRRELTLKLISPTVFVIAMFVLWELACRALKVPLAILPAPSDVFAALWQYRKPIADNSYVTLWTTLAGFFMATVFGMALGIVIGWHRAIYAGIYPVLIGFNSVPKVAVVPV
;
A
#
# COMPACT_ATOMS: atom_id res chain seq x y z
N MET A 1 -22.86 -30.90 5.54
CA MET A 1 -21.60 -30.37 4.97
C MET A 1 -20.48 -31.22 5.55
N ASP A 2 -19.80 -32.00 4.71
CA ASP A 2 -18.88 -33.05 5.14
C ASP A 2 -17.57 -32.44 5.70
N ARG A 3 -17.11 -32.90 6.87
CA ARG A 3 -15.90 -32.36 7.53
C ARG A 3 -14.69 -32.40 6.60
N ARG A 4 -14.61 -33.41 5.72
CA ARG A 4 -13.53 -33.59 4.73
C ARG A 4 -13.45 -32.46 3.70
N GLU A 5 -14.59 -31.93 3.23
CA GLU A 5 -14.59 -30.81 2.29
C GLU A 5 -14.10 -29.51 2.94
N LEU A 6 -14.42 -29.31 4.22
CA LEU A 6 -13.92 -28.16 4.99
C LEU A 6 -12.40 -28.26 5.22
N THR A 7 -11.88 -29.46 5.54
CA THR A 7 -10.43 -29.65 5.70
C THR A 7 -9.69 -29.44 4.39
N LEU A 8 -10.22 -29.92 3.25
CA LEU A 8 -9.60 -29.71 1.94
C LEU A 8 -9.60 -28.23 1.54
N LYS A 9 -10.70 -27.50 1.78
CA LYS A 9 -10.79 -26.05 1.51
C LYS A 9 -9.85 -25.22 2.40
N LEU A 10 -9.55 -25.68 3.60
CA LEU A 10 -8.66 -24.97 4.53
C LEU A 10 -7.19 -25.32 4.33
N ILE A 11 -6.87 -26.60 4.09
CA ILE A 11 -5.49 -27.08 3.93
C ILE A 11 -4.93 -26.73 2.55
N SER A 12 -5.75 -26.80 1.49
CA SER A 12 -5.31 -26.53 0.11
C SER A 12 -4.62 -25.16 -0.06
N PRO A 13 -5.21 -24.03 0.38
CA PRO A 13 -4.56 -22.73 0.24
C PRO A 13 -3.29 -22.60 1.09
N THR A 14 -3.26 -23.13 2.31
CA THR A 14 -2.05 -23.08 3.17
C THR A 14 -0.90 -23.86 2.56
N VAL A 15 -1.15 -25.06 2.04
CA VAL A 15 -0.13 -25.87 1.36
C VAL A 15 0.41 -25.15 0.14
N PHE A 16 -0.46 -24.51 -0.66
CA PHE A 16 -0.03 -23.76 -1.83
C PHE A 16 0.87 -22.57 -1.46
N VAL A 17 0.51 -21.80 -0.42
CA VAL A 17 1.32 -20.68 0.06
C VAL A 17 2.69 -21.16 0.55
N ILE A 18 2.73 -22.24 1.35
CA ILE A 18 4.01 -22.81 1.83
C ILE A 18 4.86 -23.27 0.65
N ALA A 19 4.27 -23.98 -0.32
CA ALA A 19 4.96 -24.43 -1.52
C ALA A 19 5.52 -23.25 -2.31
N MET A 20 4.77 -22.16 -2.45
CA MET A 20 5.23 -20.93 -3.11
C MET A 20 6.46 -20.33 -2.42
N PHE A 21 6.46 -20.21 -1.08
CA PHE A 21 7.61 -19.69 -0.33
C PHE A 21 8.84 -20.59 -0.46
N VAL A 22 8.66 -21.91 -0.42
CA VAL A 22 9.75 -22.87 -0.61
C VAL A 22 10.33 -22.77 -2.02
N LEU A 23 9.49 -22.71 -3.04
CA LEU A 23 9.93 -22.56 -4.43
C LEU A 23 10.67 -21.23 -4.64
N TRP A 24 10.18 -20.14 -4.05
CA TRP A 24 10.84 -18.83 -4.11
C TRP A 24 12.22 -18.87 -3.43
N GLU A 25 12.32 -19.41 -2.21
CA GLU A 25 13.59 -19.57 -1.49
C GLU A 25 14.61 -20.38 -2.33
N LEU A 26 14.16 -21.50 -2.91
CA LEU A 26 15.00 -22.33 -3.77
C LEU A 26 15.43 -21.58 -5.04
N ALA A 27 14.53 -20.83 -5.67
CA ALA A 27 14.84 -20.05 -6.87
C ALA A 27 15.89 -18.96 -6.57
N CYS A 28 15.72 -18.19 -5.49
CA CYS A 28 16.69 -17.17 -5.07
C CYS A 28 18.08 -17.77 -4.81
N ARG A 29 18.15 -18.91 -4.12
CA ARG A 29 19.42 -19.59 -3.81
C ARG A 29 20.07 -20.24 -5.04
N ALA A 30 19.29 -20.92 -5.88
CA ALA A 30 19.78 -21.62 -7.07
C ALA A 30 20.29 -20.63 -8.13
N LEU A 31 19.58 -19.53 -8.33
CA LEU A 31 19.93 -18.49 -9.31
C LEU A 31 20.92 -17.45 -8.76
N LYS A 32 21.31 -17.54 -7.48
CA LYS A 32 22.18 -16.59 -6.78
C LYS A 32 21.74 -15.14 -7.01
N VAL A 33 20.44 -14.89 -6.85
CA VAL A 33 19.84 -13.57 -7.12
C VAL A 33 20.45 -12.53 -6.17
N PRO A 34 20.92 -11.38 -6.67
CA PRO A 34 21.41 -10.31 -5.80
C PRO A 34 20.34 -9.85 -4.80
N LEU A 35 20.72 -9.68 -3.53
CA LEU A 35 19.82 -9.22 -2.46
C LEU A 35 19.11 -7.89 -2.79
N ALA A 36 19.76 -7.03 -3.58
CA ALA A 36 19.21 -5.74 -3.98
C ALA A 36 18.01 -5.86 -4.94
N ILE A 37 17.88 -6.98 -5.67
CA ILE A 37 16.80 -7.21 -6.62
C ILE A 37 15.66 -7.97 -5.94
N LEU A 38 15.99 -9.14 -5.36
CA LEU A 38 15.00 -9.98 -4.70
C LEU A 38 15.65 -10.80 -3.57
N PRO A 39 15.50 -10.38 -2.31
CA PRO A 39 15.99 -11.15 -1.18
C PRO A 39 15.20 -12.45 -1.02
N ALA A 40 15.86 -13.49 -0.48
CA ALA A 40 15.18 -14.74 -0.18
C ALA A 40 14.18 -14.53 0.98
N PRO A 41 13.05 -15.25 1.00
CA PRO A 41 12.09 -15.19 2.11
C PRO A 41 12.72 -15.28 3.50
N SER A 42 13.72 -16.15 3.69
CA SER A 42 14.42 -16.25 4.98
C SER A 42 15.09 -14.95 5.41
N ASP A 43 15.68 -14.22 4.46
CA ASP A 43 16.35 -12.94 4.71
C ASP A 43 15.35 -11.86 5.08
N VAL A 44 14.17 -11.87 4.42
CA VAL A 44 13.06 -10.96 4.73
C VAL A 44 12.58 -11.16 6.17
N PHE A 45 12.34 -12.40 6.59
CA PHE A 45 11.90 -12.69 7.96
C PHE A 45 12.98 -12.35 9.01
N ALA A 46 14.24 -12.63 8.71
CA ALA A 46 15.36 -12.25 9.57
C ALA A 46 15.45 -10.73 9.75
N ALA A 47 15.35 -9.98 8.64
CA ALA A 47 15.35 -8.52 8.67
C ALA A 47 14.13 -7.96 9.43
N LEU A 48 12.95 -8.54 9.25
CA LEU A 48 11.75 -8.16 10.00
C LEU A 48 11.98 -8.28 11.51
N TRP A 49 12.61 -9.36 11.95
CA TRP A 49 12.87 -9.59 13.37
C TRP A 49 13.98 -8.68 13.93
N GLN A 50 15.06 -8.52 13.17
CA GLN A 50 16.21 -7.70 13.54
C GLN A 50 15.81 -6.21 13.66
N TYR A 51 15.07 -5.70 12.66
CA TYR A 51 14.69 -4.29 12.56
C TYR A 51 13.26 -4.01 13.04
N ARG A 52 12.64 -4.94 13.80
CA ARG A 52 11.24 -4.83 14.25
C ARG A 52 10.89 -3.49 14.93
N LYS A 53 11.80 -2.95 15.75
CA LYS A 53 11.61 -1.68 16.46
C LYS A 53 11.59 -0.51 15.47
N PRO A 54 12.67 -0.25 14.69
CA PRO A 54 12.64 0.75 13.63
C PRO A 54 11.47 0.60 12.66
N ILE A 55 11.14 -0.63 12.24
CA ILE A 55 10.02 -0.88 11.33
C ILE A 55 8.71 -0.44 11.98
N ALA A 56 8.45 -0.82 13.22
CA ALA A 56 7.24 -0.43 13.94
C ALA A 56 7.15 1.09 14.15
N ASP A 57 8.24 1.73 14.57
CA ASP A 57 8.28 3.17 14.83
C ASP A 57 8.03 3.97 13.54
N ASN A 58 8.73 3.63 12.45
CA ASN A 58 8.53 4.31 11.17
C ASN A 58 7.14 4.02 10.58
N SER A 59 6.66 2.77 10.67
CA SER A 59 5.32 2.41 10.20
C SER A 59 4.25 3.19 10.95
N TYR A 60 4.40 3.38 12.26
CA TYR A 60 3.48 4.16 13.08
C TYR A 60 3.50 5.64 12.68
N VAL A 61 4.68 6.23 12.49
CA VAL A 61 4.80 7.62 12.04
C VAL A 61 4.15 7.83 10.68
N THR A 62 4.40 6.95 9.70
CA THR A 62 3.75 7.00 8.39
C THR A 62 2.25 6.86 8.53
N LEU A 63 1.76 5.86 9.28
CA LEU A 63 0.34 5.62 9.49
C LEU A 63 -0.35 6.85 10.10
N TRP A 64 0.19 7.39 11.18
CA TRP A 64 -0.39 8.54 11.87
C TRP A 64 -0.37 9.80 11.00
N THR A 65 0.76 10.09 10.35
CA THR A 65 0.91 11.27 9.49
C THR A 65 -0.04 11.19 8.30
N THR A 66 -0.16 10.02 7.66
CA THR A 66 -1.09 9.81 6.55
C THR A 66 -2.54 9.92 7.00
N LEU A 67 -2.92 9.33 8.15
CA LEU A 67 -4.28 9.43 8.67
C LEU A 67 -4.66 10.86 9.04
N ALA A 68 -3.76 11.60 9.71
CA ALA A 68 -3.99 12.99 10.06
C ALA A 68 -4.14 13.87 8.80
N GLY A 69 -3.23 13.71 7.83
CA GLY A 69 -3.31 14.41 6.55
C GLY A 69 -4.58 14.06 5.76
N PHE A 70 -4.96 12.79 5.71
CA PHE A 70 -6.19 12.33 5.07
C PHE A 70 -7.43 12.94 5.73
N PHE A 71 -7.49 12.94 7.07
CA PHE A 71 -8.61 13.51 7.80
C PHE A 71 -8.75 15.01 7.55
N MET A 72 -7.65 15.77 7.63
CA MET A 72 -7.65 17.19 7.29
C MET A 72 -8.10 17.41 5.84
N ALA A 73 -7.48 16.73 4.88
CA ALA A 73 -7.83 16.86 3.47
C ALA A 73 -9.31 16.53 3.19
N THR A 74 -9.87 15.52 3.89
CA THR A 74 -11.28 15.14 3.77
C THR A 74 -12.20 16.22 4.29
N VAL A 75 -11.94 16.74 5.49
CA VAL A 75 -12.76 17.80 6.11
C VAL A 75 -12.74 19.07 5.26
N PHE A 76 -11.54 19.53 4.88
CA PHE A 76 -11.38 20.72 4.05
C PHE A 76 -11.95 20.52 2.64
N GLY A 77 -11.67 19.38 2.02
CA GLY A 77 -12.16 19.05 0.69
C GLY A 77 -13.68 18.94 0.63
N MET A 78 -14.30 18.35 1.66
CA MET A 78 -15.75 18.27 1.78
C MET A 78 -16.39 19.64 1.96
N ALA A 79 -15.83 20.48 2.84
CA ALA A 79 -16.32 21.84 3.04
C ALA A 79 -16.24 22.68 1.75
N LEU A 80 -15.09 22.64 1.06
CA LEU A 80 -14.92 23.31 -0.23
C LEU A 80 -15.88 22.77 -1.29
N GLY A 81 -16.05 21.45 -1.37
CA GLY A 81 -16.97 20.80 -2.32
C GLY A 81 -18.41 21.28 -2.15
N ILE A 82 -18.87 21.43 -0.90
CA ILE A 82 -20.21 21.96 -0.59
C ILE A 82 -20.34 23.42 -1.07
N VAL A 83 -19.35 24.27 -0.78
CA VAL A 83 -19.36 25.69 -1.18
C VAL A 83 -19.39 25.83 -2.70
N ILE A 84 -18.55 25.08 -3.42
CA ILE A 84 -18.47 25.11 -4.89
C ILE A 84 -19.78 24.60 -5.51
N GLY A 85 -20.40 23.58 -4.91
CA GLY A 85 -21.64 22.96 -5.38
C GLY A 85 -22.89 23.82 -5.20
N TRP A 86 -22.88 24.82 -4.31
CA TRP A 86 -24.07 25.64 -4.03
C TRP A 86 -24.39 26.61 -5.18
N HIS A 87 -23.40 27.08 -5.95
CA HIS A 87 -23.62 28.06 -7.01
C HIS A 87 -23.07 27.62 -8.37
N ARG A 88 -23.95 27.55 -9.39
CA ARG A 88 -23.60 27.16 -10.77
C ARG A 88 -22.45 27.98 -11.39
N ALA A 89 -22.35 29.27 -11.09
CA ALA A 89 -21.30 30.15 -11.61
C ALA A 89 -19.91 29.82 -11.02
N ILE A 90 -19.86 29.52 -9.71
CA ILE A 90 -18.62 29.15 -9.01
C ILE A 90 -18.12 27.79 -9.51
N TYR A 91 -19.03 26.82 -9.65
CA TYR A 91 -18.72 25.52 -10.22
C TYR A 91 -18.12 25.66 -11.63
N ALA A 92 -18.75 26.44 -12.51
CA ALA A 92 -18.27 26.64 -13.88
C ALA A 92 -16.86 27.28 -13.96
N GLY A 93 -16.53 28.17 -13.01
CA GLY A 93 -15.20 28.78 -12.95
C GLY A 93 -14.10 27.88 -12.36
N ILE A 94 -14.44 27.05 -11.36
CA ILE A 94 -13.46 26.23 -10.64
C ILE A 94 -13.24 24.86 -11.29
N TYR A 95 -14.25 24.33 -12.00
CA TYR A 95 -14.19 23.03 -12.65
C TYR A 95 -12.96 22.82 -13.58
N PRO A 96 -12.56 23.79 -14.44
CA PRO A 96 -11.35 23.67 -15.26
C PRO A 96 -10.07 23.55 -14.42
N VAL A 97 -9.97 24.29 -13.31
CA VAL A 97 -8.81 24.25 -12.41
C VAL A 97 -8.72 22.89 -11.72
N LEU A 98 -9.85 22.34 -11.27
CA LEU A 98 -9.91 21.00 -10.67
C LEU A 98 -9.42 19.91 -11.62
N ILE A 99 -9.81 19.99 -12.91
CA ILE A 99 -9.31 19.07 -13.93
C ILE A 99 -7.80 19.26 -14.16
N GLY A 100 -7.33 20.51 -14.21
CA GLY A 100 -5.90 20.82 -14.37
C GLY A 100 -5.03 20.21 -13.26
N PHE A 101 -5.47 20.28 -12.01
CA PHE A 101 -4.77 19.66 -10.88
C PHE A 101 -4.68 18.13 -10.99
N ASN A 102 -5.70 17.46 -11.54
CA ASN A 102 -5.66 16.00 -11.74
C ASN A 102 -4.62 15.57 -12.79
N SER A 103 -4.22 16.47 -13.68
CA SER A 103 -3.22 16.20 -14.71
C SER A 103 -1.77 16.32 -14.20
N VAL A 104 -1.55 16.81 -12.98
CA VAL A 104 -0.20 16.97 -12.41
C VAL A 104 0.35 15.59 -12.00
N PRO A 105 1.47 15.12 -12.57
CA PRO A 105 2.06 13.85 -12.19
C PRO A 105 2.58 13.91 -10.75
N LYS A 106 2.23 12.91 -9.92
CA LYS A 106 2.75 12.80 -8.54
C LYS A 106 4.28 12.84 -8.45
N VAL A 107 4.98 12.38 -9.49
CA VAL A 107 6.44 12.37 -9.58
C VAL A 107 7.03 13.78 -9.79
N ALA A 108 6.29 14.70 -10.39
CA ALA A 108 6.74 16.07 -10.63
C ALA A 108 6.70 16.96 -9.37
N VAL A 109 6.00 16.49 -8.32
CA VAL A 109 5.81 17.23 -7.07
C VAL A 109 6.93 16.96 -6.06
N VAL A 110 7.69 15.87 -6.22
CA VAL A 110 8.85 15.56 -5.37
C VAL A 110 10.06 16.35 -5.90
N PRO A 111 10.62 17.33 -5.17
CA PRO A 111 11.85 17.99 -5.59
C PRO A 111 13.01 17.00 -5.47
N VAL A 112 13.85 16.96 -6.50
CA VAL A 112 15.19 16.36 -6.45
C VAL A 112 16.15 17.23 -5.65
#